data_AF-A0AAN8VKZ7-F1
#
_entry.id   AF-A0AAN8VKZ7-F1
#
_cell.length_a   1.000
_cell.length_b   1.000
_cell.length_c   1.000
_cell.angle_alpha   90.00
_cell.angle_beta   90.00
_cell.angle_gamma   90.00
#
_symmetry.space_group_name_H-M   'P 1'
#
loop_
_entity.id
_entity.type
_entity.pdbx_description
1 polymer ?
#
loop_
_entity_poly.entity_id
_entity_poly.type
_entity_poly.pdbx_seq_one_letter_code
_entity_poly.pdbx_strand_id
1 'polypeptide(L)'
;MYELPLAHKRDDVLQEVELRFKMIIEDLGVEAKEAAVREVAKLLPVPELLQSIASIKADYILRQQQTDAQLSTMVVEQVEQAQAGLESLASSQKTVNQLRENFLSIEKLCQECQTLIENHDQIKILSNVRNNLNTTLKDVEGMMSISVEAAEARESLSDDKELVNTYERLTALDGKRRFALAAAASHKDEVGRL
;
A
#
# COMPACT_ATOMS: atom_id res chain seq x y z
N MET A 1 7.24 41.33 4.00
CA MET A 1 7.16 41.87 2.63
C MET A 1 8.43 41.44 1.90
N TYR A 2 8.45 40.22 1.35
CA TYR A 2 9.58 39.66 0.60
C TYR A 2 9.03 38.93 -0.63
N GLU A 3 8.59 39.73 -1.58
CA GLU A 3 8.48 39.42 -3.00
C GLU A 3 9.36 40.51 -3.67
N LEU A 4 10.23 40.33 -4.67
CA LEU A 4 10.36 39.31 -5.69
C LEU A 4 11.68 39.57 -6.46
N PRO A 5 12.82 38.86 -6.23
CA PRO A 5 13.98 38.92 -7.14
C PRO A 5 13.89 37.92 -8.30
N LEU A 6 12.92 37.00 -8.25
CA LEU A 6 12.82 35.84 -9.14
C LEU A 6 12.14 36.15 -10.49
N ALA A 7 11.33 37.22 -10.59
CA ALA A 7 10.68 37.59 -11.85
C ALA A 7 11.66 38.25 -12.83
N HIS A 8 12.45 39.22 -12.37
CA HIS A 8 13.45 39.91 -13.21
C HIS A 8 14.48 38.96 -13.82
N LYS A 9 14.87 37.92 -13.08
CA LYS A 9 15.83 36.91 -13.55
C LYS A 9 15.24 35.94 -14.58
N ARG A 10 13.91 35.78 -14.65
CA ARG A 10 13.24 35.00 -15.70
C ARG A 10 13.15 35.79 -17.00
N ASP A 11 12.88 37.09 -16.90
CA ASP A 11 12.74 37.97 -18.07
C ASP A 11 14.07 38.09 -18.84
N ASP A 12 15.21 38.23 -18.13
CA ASP A 12 16.54 38.25 -18.76
C ASP A 12 16.88 36.94 -19.50
N VAL A 13 16.52 35.78 -18.92
CA VAL A 13 16.77 34.47 -19.54
C VAL A 13 15.88 34.25 -20.76
N LEU A 14 14.62 34.67 -20.69
CA LEU A 14 13.70 34.66 -21.84
C LEU A 14 14.25 35.52 -22.99
N GLN A 15 14.75 36.71 -22.67
CA GLN A 15 15.29 37.62 -23.67
C GLN A 15 16.58 37.09 -24.32
N GLU A 16 17.46 36.43 -23.56
CA GLU A 16 18.65 35.76 -24.10
C GLU A 16 18.29 34.58 -25.02
N VAL A 17 17.28 33.78 -24.63
CA VAL A 17 16.78 32.67 -25.43
C VAL A 17 16.17 33.17 -26.74
N GLU A 18 15.37 34.24 -26.72
CA GLU A 18 14.80 34.86 -27.92
C GLU A 18 15.89 35.39 -28.86
N LEU A 19 16.91 36.06 -28.32
CA LEU A 19 18.00 36.62 -29.12
C LEU A 19 18.82 35.52 -29.80
N ARG A 20 19.14 34.45 -29.07
CA ARG A 20 19.80 33.25 -29.62
C ARG A 20 18.96 32.58 -30.69
N PHE A 21 17.66 32.42 -30.44
CA PHE A 21 16.76 31.80 -31.40
C PHE A 21 16.71 32.60 -32.70
N LYS A 22 16.64 33.93 -32.59
CA LYS A 22 16.64 34.83 -33.75
C LYS A 22 17.93 34.73 -34.56
N MET A 23 19.10 34.72 -33.90
CA MET A 23 20.39 34.52 -34.54
C MET A 23 20.48 33.18 -35.29
N ILE A 24 20.01 32.09 -34.66
CA ILE A 24 20.01 30.74 -35.27
C ILE A 24 19.16 30.72 -36.55
N ILE A 25 17.98 31.36 -36.52
CA ILE A 25 17.08 31.43 -37.68
C ILE A 25 17.69 32.25 -38.82
N GLU A 26 18.38 33.36 -38.50
CA GLU A 26 19.06 34.18 -39.50
C GLU A 26 20.22 33.40 -40.17
N ASP A 27 21.06 32.72 -39.39
CA ASP A 27 22.17 31.90 -39.91
C ASP A 27 21.67 30.75 -40.79
N LEU A 28 20.63 30.04 -40.35
CA LEU A 28 19.97 28.98 -41.13
C LEU A 28 19.41 29.50 -42.46
N GLY A 29 18.86 30.72 -42.46
CA GLY A 29 18.34 31.35 -43.67
C GLY A 29 19.43 31.64 -44.70
N VAL A 30 20.60 32.10 -44.24
CA VAL A 30 21.76 32.35 -45.11
C VAL A 30 22.31 31.03 -45.67
N GLU A 31 22.50 30.02 -44.81
CA GLU A 31 23.01 28.71 -45.23
C GLU A 31 22.08 28.02 -46.25
N ALA A 32 20.76 28.06 -46.00
CA ALA A 32 19.76 27.49 -46.90
C ALA A 32 19.79 28.15 -48.29
N LYS A 33 19.95 29.48 -48.32
CA LYS A 33 20.04 30.23 -49.58
C LYS A 33 21.30 29.85 -50.36
N GLU A 34 22.45 29.77 -49.70
CA GLU A 34 23.69 29.38 -50.36
C GLU A 34 23.65 27.93 -50.88
N ALA A 35 23.06 27.01 -50.10
CA ALA A 35 22.86 25.64 -50.51
C ALA A 35 21.94 25.54 -51.74
N ALA A 36 20.84 26.30 -51.76
CA ALA A 36 19.93 26.35 -52.90
C ALA A 36 20.63 26.86 -54.17
N VAL A 37 21.45 27.91 -54.07
CA VAL A 37 22.24 28.43 -55.20
C VAL A 37 23.22 27.38 -55.73
N ARG A 38 23.93 26.67 -54.84
CA ARG A 38 24.83 25.56 -55.21
C ARG A 38 24.08 24.44 -55.95
N GLU A 39 22.86 24.12 -55.52
CA GLU A 39 22.10 23.03 -56.12
C GLU A 39 21.52 23.41 -57.48
N VAL A 40 21.03 24.64 -57.64
CA VAL A 40 20.60 25.17 -58.95
C VAL A 40 21.77 25.16 -59.94
N ALA A 41 22.98 25.54 -59.48
CA ALA A 41 24.18 25.52 -60.32
C ALA A 41 24.55 24.09 -60.78
N LYS A 42 24.32 23.05 -59.95
CA LYS A 42 24.54 21.65 -60.35
C LYS A 42 23.51 21.15 -61.36
N LEU A 43 22.27 21.63 -61.30
CA LEU A 43 21.20 21.23 -62.21
C LEU A 43 21.31 21.87 -63.60
N LEU A 44 22.00 23.02 -63.71
CA LEU A 44 22.14 23.80 -64.94
C LEU A 44 23.63 24.07 -65.30
N PRO A 45 24.46 23.02 -65.52
CA PRO A 45 25.88 23.19 -65.84
C PRO A 45 26.14 23.78 -67.23
N VAL A 46 25.19 23.63 -68.18
CA VAL A 46 25.31 24.12 -69.56
C VAL A 46 24.02 24.79 -70.05
N PRO A 47 24.08 25.74 -71.01
CA PRO A 47 22.94 26.56 -71.43
C PRO A 47 21.76 25.78 -72.04
N GLU A 48 22.01 24.64 -72.67
CA GLU A 48 20.98 23.83 -73.32
C GLU A 48 19.95 23.29 -72.32
N LEU A 49 20.35 23.13 -71.05
CA LEU A 49 19.48 22.63 -69.98
C LEU A 49 18.46 23.67 -69.51
N LEU A 50 18.56 24.94 -69.92
CA LEU A 50 17.57 25.97 -69.58
C LEU A 50 16.15 25.61 -70.07
N GLN A 51 16.04 24.82 -71.15
CA GLN A 51 14.76 24.34 -71.67
C GLN A 51 14.04 23.39 -70.68
N SER A 52 14.79 22.73 -69.80
CA SER A 52 14.26 21.78 -68.82
C SER A 52 13.77 22.44 -67.52
N ILE A 53 14.00 23.74 -67.33
CA ILE A 53 13.64 24.48 -66.10
C ILE A 53 12.17 24.30 -65.73
N ALA A 54 11.26 24.33 -66.72
CA ALA A 54 9.84 24.16 -66.46
C ALA A 54 9.52 22.78 -65.83
N SER A 55 10.16 21.72 -66.30
CA SER A 55 10.03 20.37 -65.76
C SER A 55 10.65 20.26 -64.37
N ILE A 56 11.89 20.75 -64.21
CA ILE A 56 12.59 20.73 -62.91
C ILE A 56 11.79 21.48 -61.84
N LYS A 57 11.24 22.64 -62.19
CA LYS A 57 10.39 23.41 -61.29
C LYS A 57 9.12 22.65 -60.91
N ALA A 58 8.47 21.99 -61.86
CA ALA A 58 7.29 21.17 -61.58
C ALA A 58 7.60 20.01 -60.62
N ASP A 59 8.73 19.32 -60.81
CA ASP A 59 9.17 18.24 -59.94
C ASP A 59 9.47 18.73 -58.51
N TYR A 60 10.13 19.89 -58.38
CA TYR A 60 10.40 20.49 -57.07
C TYR A 60 9.12 20.96 -56.37
N ILE A 61 8.16 21.52 -57.09
CA ILE A 61 6.85 21.87 -56.53
C ILE A 61 6.13 20.63 -56.01
N LEU A 62 6.13 19.53 -56.77
CA LEU A 62 5.52 18.28 -56.34
C LEU A 62 6.19 17.73 -55.07
N ARG A 63 7.54 17.71 -55.04
CA ARG A 63 8.30 17.28 -53.86
C ARG A 63 8.03 18.17 -52.64
N GLN A 64 7.95 19.48 -52.84
CA GLN A 64 7.61 20.42 -51.78
C GLN A 64 6.22 20.12 -51.22
N GLN A 65 5.20 19.98 -52.07
CA GLN A 65 3.84 19.65 -51.64
C GLN A 65 3.76 18.32 -50.88
N GLN A 66 4.50 17.30 -51.34
CA GLN A 66 4.59 16.01 -50.64
C GLN A 66 5.26 16.15 -49.27
N THR A 67 6.36 16.90 -49.20
CA THR A 67 7.11 17.12 -47.96
C THR A 67 6.28 17.93 -46.96
N ASP A 68 5.60 18.98 -47.41
CA ASP A 68 4.74 19.82 -46.57
C ASP A 68 3.55 19.03 -46.01
N ALA A 69 2.92 18.17 -46.82
CA ALA A 69 1.86 17.29 -46.36
C ALA A 69 2.37 16.29 -45.31
N GLN A 70 3.53 15.66 -45.56
CA GLN A 70 4.16 14.74 -44.61
C GLN A 70 4.54 15.43 -43.30
N LEU A 71 5.17 16.60 -43.35
CA LEU A 71 5.52 17.40 -42.17
C LEU A 71 4.27 17.77 -41.38
N SER A 72 3.20 18.20 -42.05
CA SER A 72 1.94 18.54 -41.39
C SER A 72 1.36 17.34 -40.65
N THR A 73 1.35 16.16 -41.27
CA THR A 73 0.87 14.93 -40.61
C THR A 73 1.76 14.56 -39.43
N MET A 74 3.08 14.56 -39.59
CA MET A 74 4.02 14.23 -38.51
C MET A 74 3.88 15.17 -37.32
N VAL A 75 3.72 16.48 -37.55
CA VAL A 75 3.55 17.46 -36.46
C VAL A 75 2.25 17.19 -35.71
N VAL A 76 1.15 16.88 -36.41
CA VAL A 76 -0.12 16.53 -35.77
C VAL A 76 0.04 15.27 -34.91
N GLU A 77 0.63 14.21 -35.46
CA GLU A 77 0.87 12.96 -34.72
C GLU A 77 1.73 13.19 -33.46
N GLN A 78 2.78 14.02 -33.56
CA GLN A 78 3.65 14.33 -32.42
C GLN A 78 2.92 15.15 -31.34
N VAL A 79 2.04 16.07 -31.74
CA VAL A 79 1.22 16.83 -30.79
C VAL A 79 0.22 15.92 -30.08
N GLU A 80 -0.44 15.04 -30.83
CA GLU A 80 -1.38 14.04 -30.26
C GLU A 80 -0.66 13.09 -29.30
N GLN A 81 0.53 12.59 -29.67
CA GLN A 81 1.34 11.72 -28.82
C GLN A 81 1.79 12.45 -27.55
N ALA A 82 2.22 13.71 -27.66
CA ALA A 82 2.60 14.52 -26.50
C ALA A 82 1.41 14.77 -25.57
N GLN A 83 0.23 15.06 -26.12
CA GLN A 83 -0.99 15.25 -25.35
C GLN A 83 -1.39 13.97 -24.60
N ALA A 84 -1.38 12.81 -25.27
CA ALA A 84 -1.65 11.52 -24.63
C ALA A 84 -0.64 11.22 -23.51
N GLY A 85 0.64 11.57 -23.72
CA GLY A 85 1.68 11.48 -22.70
C GLY A 85 1.41 12.37 -21.48
N LEU A 86 0.97 13.61 -21.70
CA LEU A 86 0.61 14.54 -20.62
C LEU A 86 -0.59 14.04 -19.82
N GLU A 87 -1.63 13.50 -20.47
CA GLU A 87 -2.79 12.91 -19.81
C GLU A 87 -2.40 11.70 -18.96
N SER A 88 -1.54 10.82 -19.49
CA SER A 88 -1.00 9.68 -18.75
C SER A 88 -0.20 10.13 -17.52
N LEU A 89 0.63 11.17 -17.65
CA LEU A 89 1.39 11.72 -16.54
C LEU A 89 0.48 12.35 -15.48
N ALA A 90 -0.53 13.11 -15.88
CA ALA A 90 -1.51 13.70 -14.97
C ALA A 90 -2.27 12.61 -14.18
N SER A 91 -2.67 11.53 -14.86
CA SER A 91 -3.31 10.38 -14.20
C SER A 91 -2.37 9.68 -13.21
N SER A 92 -1.10 9.51 -13.57
CA SER A 92 -0.07 8.92 -12.72
C SER A 92 0.18 9.77 -11.47
N GLN A 93 0.25 11.10 -11.64
CA GLN A 93 0.39 12.04 -10.53
C GLN A 93 -0.78 11.91 -9.53
N LYS A 94 -2.02 11.82 -10.04
CA LYS A 94 -3.21 11.60 -9.19
C LYS A 94 -3.09 10.29 -8.40
N THR A 95 -2.72 9.19 -9.05
CA THR A 95 -2.53 7.89 -8.39
C THR A 95 -1.44 7.95 -7.32
N VAL A 96 -0.31 8.61 -7.59
CA VAL A 96 0.77 8.78 -6.62
C VAL A 96 0.31 9.58 -5.39
N ASN A 97 -0.47 10.63 -5.58
CA ASN A 97 -1.02 11.40 -4.47
C ASN A 97 -2.00 10.57 -3.62
N GLN A 98 -2.88 9.80 -4.27
CA GLN A 98 -3.77 8.87 -3.59
C GLN A 98 -2.98 7.82 -2.78
N LEU A 99 -1.89 7.31 -3.33
CA LEU A 99 -0.99 6.37 -2.65
C LEU A 99 -0.38 7.01 -1.39
N ARG A 100 0.06 8.26 -1.46
CA ARG A 100 0.58 8.99 -0.30
C ARG A 100 -0.47 9.14 0.80
N GLU A 101 -1.70 9.51 0.44
CA GLU A 101 -2.81 9.61 1.40
C GLU A 101 -3.13 8.26 2.06
N ASN A 102 -3.10 7.18 1.27
CA ASN A 102 -3.28 5.82 1.79
C ASN A 102 -2.16 5.45 2.78
N PHE A 103 -0.90 5.77 2.48
CA PHE A 103 0.21 5.51 3.40
C PHE A 103 0.06 6.26 4.73
N LEU A 104 -0.34 7.53 4.70
CA LEU A 104 -0.62 8.30 5.92
C LEU A 104 -1.77 7.66 6.74
N SER A 105 -2.78 7.15 6.06
CA SER A 105 -3.92 6.46 6.70
C SER A 105 -3.48 5.15 7.37
N ILE A 106 -2.62 4.38 6.69
CA ILE A 106 -2.04 3.14 7.23
C ILE A 106 -1.19 3.45 8.47
N GLU A 107 -0.31 4.45 8.40
CA GLU A 107 0.54 4.85 9.53
C GLU A 107 -0.30 5.25 10.75
N LYS A 108 -1.36 6.03 10.52
CA LYS A 108 -2.32 6.40 11.57
C LYS A 108 -2.98 5.16 12.20
N LEU A 109 -3.47 4.22 11.39
CA LEU A 109 -4.09 2.99 11.89
C LEU A 109 -3.09 2.14 12.68
N CYS A 110 -1.84 2.03 12.22
CA CYS A 110 -0.80 1.31 12.95
C CYS A 110 -0.52 1.95 14.31
N GLN A 111 -0.50 3.28 14.39
CA GLN A 111 -0.32 4.00 15.66
C GLN A 111 -1.50 3.77 16.62
N GLU A 112 -2.73 3.80 16.12
CA GLU A 112 -3.93 3.49 16.90
C GLU A 112 -3.94 2.04 17.39
N CYS A 113 -3.45 1.08 16.59
CA CYS A 113 -3.33 -0.30 17.02
C CYS A 113 -2.25 -0.50 18.09
N GLN A 114 -1.18 0.30 18.09
CA GLN A 114 -0.15 0.21 19.14
C GLN A 114 -0.69 0.57 20.52
N THR A 115 -1.57 1.57 20.62
CA THR A 115 -2.20 1.93 21.91
C THR A 115 -3.22 0.87 22.37
N LEU A 116 -3.77 0.06 21.46
CA LEU A 116 -4.64 -1.07 21.81
C LEU A 116 -3.87 -2.24 22.48
N ILE A 117 -2.56 -2.34 22.26
CA ILE A 117 -1.71 -3.42 22.80
C ILE A 117 -1.35 -3.19 24.29
N GLU A 118 -1.57 -1.99 24.85
CA GLU A 118 -1.12 -1.60 26.20
C GLU A 118 -1.62 -2.50 27.33
N ASN A 119 -2.73 -3.22 27.16
CA ASN A 119 -3.32 -4.05 28.22
C ASN A 119 -3.16 -5.56 27.98
N HIS A 120 -2.36 -6.02 27.02
CA HIS A 120 -2.22 -7.46 26.76
C HIS A 120 -1.75 -8.24 27.99
N ASP A 121 -0.75 -7.70 28.71
CA ASP A 121 -0.27 -8.31 29.95
C ASP A 121 -1.33 -8.32 31.05
N GLN A 122 -2.11 -7.24 31.17
CA GLN A 122 -3.21 -7.17 32.13
C GLN A 122 -4.33 -8.16 31.80
N ILE A 123 -4.70 -8.30 30.52
CA ILE A 123 -5.68 -9.29 30.04
C ILE A 123 -5.19 -10.71 30.31
N LYS A 124 -3.89 -10.98 30.10
CA LYS A 124 -3.28 -12.29 30.38
C LYS A 124 -3.30 -12.62 31.87
N ILE A 125 -2.93 -11.66 32.74
CA ILE A 125 -3.01 -11.81 34.19
C ILE A 125 -4.46 -12.06 34.61
N LEU A 126 -5.42 -11.26 34.13
CA LEU A 126 -6.84 -11.40 34.44
C LEU A 126 -7.39 -12.77 33.98
N SER A 127 -6.99 -13.24 32.81
CA SER A 127 -7.36 -14.56 32.29
C SER A 127 -6.83 -15.69 33.18
N ASN A 128 -5.57 -15.60 33.60
CA ASN A 128 -4.96 -16.57 34.51
C ASN A 128 -5.66 -16.57 35.88
N VAL A 129 -5.92 -15.39 36.46
CA VAL A 129 -6.67 -15.25 37.71
C VAL A 129 -8.05 -15.88 37.60
N ARG A 130 -8.78 -15.61 36.51
CA ARG A 130 -10.10 -16.21 36.26
C ARG A 130 -10.05 -17.73 36.16
N ASN A 131 -9.07 -18.28 35.43
CA ASN A 131 -8.95 -19.74 35.26
C ASN A 131 -8.60 -20.43 36.59
N ASN A 132 -7.70 -19.83 37.37
CA ASN A 132 -7.35 -20.31 38.71
C ASN A 132 -8.57 -20.27 39.63
N LEU A 133 -9.29 -19.14 39.67
CA LEU A 133 -10.49 -18.99 40.47
C LEU A 133 -11.58 -20.01 40.10
N ASN A 134 -11.83 -20.24 38.81
CA ASN A 134 -12.78 -21.25 38.35
C ASN A 134 -12.39 -22.67 38.80
N THR A 135 -11.08 -22.96 38.81
CA THR A 135 -10.57 -24.25 39.29
C THR A 135 -10.82 -24.38 40.80
N THR A 136 -10.47 -23.35 41.59
CA THR A 136 -10.73 -23.31 43.04
C THR A 136 -12.22 -23.44 43.35
N LEU A 137 -13.10 -22.75 42.61
CA LEU A 137 -14.55 -22.85 42.82
C LEU A 137 -15.05 -24.27 42.59
N LYS A 138 -14.59 -24.94 41.53
CA LYS A 138 -14.94 -26.35 41.25
C LYS A 138 -14.43 -27.29 42.33
N ASP A 139 -13.21 -27.07 42.82
CA ASP A 139 -12.64 -27.86 43.92
C ASP A 139 -13.47 -27.71 45.19
N VAL A 140 -13.86 -26.47 45.54
CA VAL A 140 -14.70 -26.17 46.71
C VAL A 140 -16.09 -26.77 46.56
N GLU A 141 -16.74 -26.63 45.40
CA GLU A 141 -18.05 -27.24 45.13
C GLU A 141 -17.99 -28.77 45.29
N GLY A 142 -16.93 -29.40 44.74
CA GLY A 142 -16.66 -30.81 44.94
C GLY A 142 -16.50 -31.18 46.42
N MET A 143 -15.77 -30.38 47.21
CA MET A 143 -15.61 -30.61 48.65
C MET A 143 -16.92 -30.47 49.42
N MET A 144 -17.76 -29.48 49.07
CA MET A 144 -19.05 -29.28 49.72
C MET A 144 -20.02 -30.44 49.45
N SER A 145 -20.00 -31.00 48.23
CA SER A 145 -20.82 -32.16 47.86
C SER A 145 -20.58 -33.40 48.72
N ILE A 146 -19.35 -33.58 49.25
CA ILE A 146 -18.98 -34.71 50.12
C ILE A 146 -19.87 -34.76 51.36
N SER A 147 -20.19 -33.62 51.96
CA SER A 147 -21.00 -33.59 53.18
C SER A 147 -22.45 -34.02 52.96
N VAL A 148 -23.03 -33.63 51.82
CA VAL A 148 -24.39 -34.01 51.42
C VAL A 148 -24.44 -35.51 51.10
N GLU A 149 -23.51 -35.98 50.28
CA GLU A 149 -23.46 -37.40 49.88
C GLU A 149 -23.12 -38.34 51.05
N ALA A 150 -22.32 -37.87 52.02
CA ALA A 150 -22.07 -38.60 53.26
C ALA A 150 -23.34 -38.75 54.11
N ALA A 151 -24.19 -37.71 54.17
CA ALA A 151 -25.45 -37.77 54.89
C ALA A 151 -26.42 -38.75 54.22
N GLU A 152 -26.53 -38.72 52.90
CA GLU A 152 -27.36 -39.65 52.13
C GLU A 152 -26.89 -41.11 52.26
N ALA A 153 -25.57 -41.35 52.17
CA ALA A 153 -25.00 -42.67 52.38
C ALA A 153 -25.28 -43.19 53.80
N ARG A 154 -25.24 -42.30 54.80
CA ARG A 154 -25.57 -42.63 56.19
C ARG A 154 -27.05 -42.97 56.38
N GLU A 155 -27.95 -42.24 55.72
CA GLU A 155 -29.39 -42.50 55.78
C GLU A 155 -29.73 -43.87 55.15
N SER A 156 -29.12 -44.17 54.01
CA SER A 156 -29.27 -45.43 53.27
C SER A 156 -28.83 -46.68 54.06
N LEU A 157 -27.97 -46.56 55.07
CA LEU A 157 -27.59 -47.67 55.96
C LEU A 157 -28.74 -48.20 56.82
N SER A 158 -29.88 -47.50 56.85
CA SER A 158 -31.04 -47.89 57.67
C SER A 158 -31.95 -48.93 56.97
N ASP A 159 -31.74 -49.21 55.68
CA ASP A 159 -32.50 -50.20 54.91
C ASP A 159 -31.59 -51.35 54.43
N ASP A 160 -31.80 -52.54 54.99
CA ASP A 160 -31.03 -53.75 54.66
C ASP A 160 -31.15 -54.16 53.17
N LYS A 161 -32.16 -53.67 52.45
CA LYS A 161 -32.32 -53.93 51.01
C LYS A 161 -31.41 -53.06 50.13
N GLU A 162 -30.88 -51.97 50.68
CA GLU A 162 -30.07 -50.98 49.94
C GLU A 162 -28.55 -51.18 50.10
N LEU A 163 -28.10 -52.19 50.85
CA LEU A 163 -26.68 -52.42 51.20
C LEU A 163 -25.69 -52.36 50.02
N VAL A 164 -26.08 -52.89 48.85
CA VAL A 164 -25.24 -52.85 47.63
C VAL A 164 -25.10 -51.41 47.11
N ASN A 165 -26.21 -50.68 47.05
CA ASN A 165 -26.22 -49.28 46.63
C ASN A 165 -25.47 -48.38 47.64
N THR A 166 -25.60 -48.68 48.94
CA THR A 166 -24.85 -47.97 49.99
C THR A 166 -23.34 -48.18 49.83
N TYR A 167 -22.89 -49.40 49.52
CA TYR A 167 -21.48 -49.69 49.27
C TYR A 167 -20.93 -48.92 48.06
N GLU A 168 -21.69 -48.84 46.97
CA GLU A 168 -21.31 -48.04 45.79
C GLU A 168 -21.22 -46.55 46.11
N ARG A 169 -22.19 -46.00 46.84
CA ARG A 169 -22.18 -44.60 47.31
C ARG A 169 -20.97 -44.29 48.19
N LEU A 170 -20.65 -45.17 49.14
CA LEU A 170 -19.48 -45.01 50.01
C LEU A 170 -18.16 -45.12 49.23
N THR A 171 -18.09 -45.99 48.23
CA THR A 171 -16.92 -46.11 47.35
C THR A 171 -16.71 -44.85 46.52
N ALA A 172 -17.79 -44.29 45.94
CA ALA A 172 -17.75 -43.02 45.22
C ALA A 172 -17.35 -41.85 46.14
N LEU A 173 -17.87 -41.83 47.36
CA LEU A 173 -17.55 -40.82 48.38
C LEU A 173 -16.07 -40.88 48.79
N ASP A 174 -15.49 -42.07 48.99
CA ASP A 174 -14.05 -42.20 49.27
C ASP A 174 -13.20 -41.74 48.09
N GLY A 175 -13.65 -41.99 46.86
CA GLY A 175 -13.06 -41.43 45.65
C GLY A 175 -13.01 -39.90 45.69
N LYS A 176 -14.16 -39.26 45.93
CA LYS A 176 -14.27 -37.78 46.04
C LYS A 176 -13.41 -37.21 47.17
N ARG A 177 -13.37 -37.87 48.32
CA ARG A 177 -12.48 -37.49 49.44
C ARG A 177 -11.01 -37.50 49.04
N ARG A 178 -10.55 -38.53 48.32
CA ARG A 178 -9.16 -38.60 47.84
C ARG A 178 -8.85 -37.48 46.85
N PHE A 179 -9.75 -37.21 45.92
CA PHE A 179 -9.61 -36.09 44.97
C PHE A 179 -9.53 -34.74 45.69
N ALA A 180 -10.43 -34.48 46.65
CA ALA A 180 -10.42 -33.27 47.45
C ALA A 180 -9.10 -33.07 48.24
N LEU A 181 -8.58 -34.15 48.84
CA LEU A 181 -7.30 -34.11 49.55
C LEU A 181 -6.11 -33.85 48.61
N ALA A 182 -6.13 -34.44 47.42
CA ALA A 182 -5.10 -34.20 46.40
C ALA A 182 -5.14 -32.75 45.89
N ALA A 183 -6.33 -32.21 45.61
CA ALA A 183 -6.50 -30.81 45.20
C ALA A 183 -5.98 -29.85 46.29
N ALA A 184 -6.38 -30.06 47.55
CA ALA A 184 -5.93 -29.24 48.68
C ALA A 184 -4.41 -29.32 48.91
N ALA A 185 -3.79 -30.47 48.69
CA ALA A 185 -2.34 -30.63 48.78
C ALA A 185 -1.59 -29.96 47.62
N SER A 186 -2.11 -30.07 46.39
CA SER A 186 -1.50 -29.47 45.19
C SER A 186 -1.42 -27.94 45.30
N HIS A 187 -2.48 -27.29 45.77
CA HIS A 187 -2.48 -25.83 45.96
C HIS A 187 -1.49 -25.36 47.03
N LYS A 188 -1.14 -26.20 48.01
CA LYS A 188 -0.13 -25.90 49.04
C LYS A 188 1.29 -25.86 48.47
N ASP A 189 1.59 -26.74 47.53
CA ASP A 189 2.90 -26.79 46.86
C ASP A 189 3.07 -25.65 45.84
N GLU A 190 1.97 -25.14 45.30
CA GLU A 190 1.95 -24.03 44.33
C GLU A 190 2.13 -22.67 45.01
N VAL A 191 1.55 -22.48 46.21
CA VAL A 191 1.77 -21.28 47.06
C VAL A 191 3.21 -21.21 47.58
N GLY A 192 3.92 -22.33 47.71
CA GLY A 192 5.34 -22.35 48.13
C GLY A 192 6.35 -22.02 47.01
N ARG A 193 5.90 -21.91 45.76
CA ARG A 193 6.75 -21.61 44.58
C ARG A 193 6.58 -20.19 44.02
N LEU A 194 5.56 -19.46 44.50
CA LEU A 194 5.33 -18.04 44.21
C LEU A 194 6.05 -17.17 45.25
#